data_AF-A0A6N7AQZ9-F1
#
_entry.id   AF-A0A6N7AQZ9-F1
#
_cell.length_a   1.000
_cell.length_b   1.000
_cell.length_c   1.000
_cell.angle_alpha   90.00
_cell.angle_beta   90.00
_cell.angle_gamma   90.00
#
_symmetry.space_group_name_H-M   'P 1'
#
loop_
_entity.id
_entity.type
_entity.pdbx_description
1 polymer ?
#
loop_
_entity_poly.entity_id
_entity_poly.type
_entity_poly.pdbx_seq_one_letter_code
_entity_poly.pdbx_strand_id
1 'polypeptide(L)'
;MKKVSLILIPICFFVLLSAAHAAVGKVSKLSGEVSYRTRDNIPYQKAKDGIELEVGYWIKTGRNGWARLSLSDGSTFTLANNTELKIDSFLVSKEKKSGIFNLSQGKIRATVTKLTGQQTNYRVKSPTAVAGIKGTEFMMMSQGYANVFFGNEGSAEISGDSETSKPLSSDTIVQNTRGITPTDPVKVDENTPLHTAKKSFEEITAAKPPEDWEKSGNLPGIIARWNINYGHYLADTGKYEEALYVFQIALDLTDNGDIKGDARLERGSVYASFLRNPEAALAEYLLMLEEYPAYPQRETALYRTGMILYEMGFAKRAKERLLQYTAEFPSGKHLGNVETILKMIKD
;
A
#
# COMPACT_ATOMS: atom_id res chain seq x y z
N MET A 1 42.93 -68.98 -34.97
CA MET A 1 41.54 -68.46 -35.08
C MET A 1 41.19 -67.69 -33.81
N LYS A 2 41.11 -66.36 -33.85
CA LYS A 2 40.53 -65.55 -32.76
C LYS A 2 39.56 -64.55 -33.40
N LYS A 3 38.27 -64.71 -33.13
CA LYS A 3 37.19 -63.85 -33.63
C LYS A 3 37.18 -62.56 -32.81
N VAL A 4 37.34 -61.42 -33.47
CA VAL A 4 37.14 -60.09 -32.88
C VAL A 4 35.67 -59.72 -33.09
N SER A 5 34.93 -59.60 -32.00
CA SER A 5 33.51 -59.21 -32.02
C SER A 5 33.43 -57.70 -31.83
N LEU A 6 32.99 -56.98 -32.87
CA LEU A 6 32.77 -55.54 -32.86
C LEU A 6 31.44 -55.25 -32.14
N ILE A 7 31.48 -54.66 -30.95
CA ILE A 7 30.28 -54.24 -30.20
C ILE A 7 29.92 -52.82 -30.63
N LEU A 8 28.76 -52.68 -31.27
CA LEU A 8 28.17 -51.40 -31.68
C LEU A 8 27.39 -50.82 -30.49
N ILE A 9 27.88 -49.75 -29.87
CA ILE A 9 27.19 -49.04 -28.79
C ILE A 9 26.22 -48.03 -29.42
N PRO A 10 24.91 -48.07 -29.13
CA PRO A 10 23.98 -47.09 -29.67
C PRO A 10 24.15 -45.78 -28.91
N ILE A 11 24.54 -44.72 -29.64
CA ILE A 11 24.55 -43.35 -29.13
C ILE A 11 23.08 -42.92 -28.99
N CYS A 12 22.55 -42.99 -27.77
CA CYS A 12 21.26 -42.39 -27.41
C CYS A 12 21.39 -40.86 -27.51
N PHE A 13 20.92 -40.31 -28.62
CA PHE A 13 20.77 -38.87 -28.83
C PHE A 13 19.65 -38.37 -27.91
N PHE A 14 20.02 -37.89 -26.72
CA PHE A 14 19.09 -37.28 -25.76
C PHE A 14 18.67 -35.92 -26.31
N VAL A 15 17.58 -35.88 -27.07
CA VAL A 15 16.97 -34.63 -27.53
C VAL A 15 16.40 -33.94 -26.29
N LEU A 16 17.15 -32.98 -25.75
CA LEU A 16 16.62 -32.00 -24.81
C LEU A 16 15.53 -31.21 -25.54
N LEU A 17 14.26 -31.60 -25.36
CA LEU A 17 13.13 -30.72 -25.66
C LEU A 17 13.29 -29.50 -24.74
N SER A 18 13.91 -28.44 -25.26
CA SER A 18 13.77 -27.12 -24.68
C SER A 18 12.30 -26.75 -24.78
N ALA A 19 11.59 -26.82 -23.66
CA ALA A 19 10.28 -26.20 -23.56
C ALA A 19 10.51 -24.69 -23.75
N ALA A 20 10.29 -24.21 -24.98
CA ALA A 20 10.27 -22.80 -25.28
C ALA A 20 9.18 -22.16 -24.40
N HIS A 21 9.60 -21.54 -23.30
CA HIS A 21 8.69 -20.79 -22.46
C HIS A 21 8.25 -19.59 -23.28
N ALA A 22 6.96 -19.49 -23.56
CA ALA A 22 6.42 -18.35 -24.29
C ALA A 22 6.75 -17.06 -23.52
N ALA A 23 7.36 -16.09 -24.20
CA ALA A 23 7.71 -14.81 -23.59
C ALA A 23 6.46 -14.14 -22.98
N VAL A 24 6.62 -13.63 -21.76
CA VAL A 24 5.55 -12.91 -21.04
C VAL A 24 5.25 -11.59 -21.75
N GLY A 25 6.28 -10.95 -22.26
CA GLY A 25 6.19 -9.64 -22.88
C GLY A 25 7.57 -9.00 -22.99
N LYS A 26 7.59 -7.67 -22.97
CA LYS A 26 8.83 -6.89 -22.97
C LYS A 26 8.72 -5.60 -22.18
N VAL A 27 9.85 -5.06 -21.76
CA VAL A 27 9.98 -3.65 -21.36
C VAL A 27 9.91 -2.81 -22.64
N SER A 28 8.75 -2.22 -22.92
CA SER A 28 8.51 -1.53 -24.19
C SER A 28 9.00 -0.09 -24.19
N LYS A 29 9.06 0.55 -23.02
CA LYS A 29 9.68 1.86 -22.79
C LYS A 29 10.20 1.96 -21.37
N LEU A 30 11.27 2.70 -21.17
CA LEU A 30 11.77 3.04 -19.84
C LEU A 30 12.36 4.45 -19.78
N SER A 31 12.46 5.00 -18.56
CA SER A 31 13.14 6.26 -18.27
C SER A 31 13.77 6.21 -16.87
N GLY A 32 14.87 6.93 -16.68
CA GLY A 32 15.61 6.97 -15.42
C GLY A 32 16.20 5.63 -15.00
N GLU A 33 16.28 5.39 -13.70
CA GLU A 33 16.82 4.15 -13.13
C GLU A 33 15.82 3.00 -13.23
N VAL A 34 16.06 2.07 -14.16
CA VAL A 34 15.31 0.82 -14.28
C VAL A 34 16.27 -0.35 -14.29
N SER A 35 15.97 -1.35 -13.50
CA SER A 35 16.75 -2.58 -13.36
C SER A 35 15.83 -3.80 -13.36
N TYR A 36 16.41 -4.97 -13.63
CA TYR A 36 15.70 -6.23 -13.59
C TYR A 36 16.60 -7.34 -13.03
N ARG A 37 15.99 -8.41 -12.53
CA ARG A 37 16.69 -9.68 -12.26
C ARG A 37 15.87 -10.83 -12.82
N THR A 38 16.54 -11.91 -13.22
CA THR A 38 15.91 -13.00 -13.97
C THR A 38 15.32 -14.09 -13.08
N ARG A 39 15.74 -14.16 -11.82
CA ARG A 39 15.24 -15.08 -10.80
C ARG A 39 15.61 -14.59 -9.41
N ASP A 40 15.04 -15.23 -8.40
CA ASP A 40 15.33 -14.94 -7.00
C ASP A 40 16.82 -15.14 -6.69
N ASN A 41 17.35 -14.37 -5.74
CA ASN A 41 18.74 -14.41 -5.27
C ASN A 41 19.83 -14.09 -6.31
N ILE A 42 19.49 -13.51 -7.45
CA ILE A 42 20.46 -12.91 -8.38
C ILE A 42 20.42 -11.37 -8.26
N PRO A 43 21.58 -10.68 -8.33
CA PRO A 43 21.63 -9.23 -8.34
C PRO A 43 20.81 -8.59 -9.46
N TYR A 44 20.27 -7.41 -9.18
CA TYR A 44 19.66 -6.56 -10.21
C TYR A 44 20.71 -6.08 -11.20
N GLN A 45 20.35 -6.08 -12.48
CA GLN A 45 21.14 -5.52 -13.56
C GLN A 45 20.34 -4.43 -14.30
N LYS A 46 21.04 -3.49 -14.93
CA LYS A 46 20.41 -2.36 -15.60
C LYS A 46 19.53 -2.84 -16.77
N ALA A 47 18.30 -2.32 -16.83
CA ALA A 47 17.38 -2.60 -17.92
C ALA A 47 17.69 -1.70 -19.14
N LYS A 48 17.35 -2.20 -20.32
CA LYS A 48 17.37 -1.52 -21.61
C LYS A 48 16.00 -1.71 -22.28
N ASP A 49 15.64 -0.79 -23.16
CA ASP A 49 14.43 -0.94 -23.96
C ASP A 49 14.47 -2.25 -24.77
N GLY A 50 13.33 -2.93 -24.83
CA GLY A 50 13.15 -4.15 -25.60
C GLY A 50 13.55 -5.44 -24.88
N ILE A 51 13.97 -5.41 -23.61
CA ILE A 51 14.20 -6.64 -22.84
C ILE A 51 12.95 -7.51 -22.84
N GLU A 52 13.11 -8.76 -23.26
CA GLU A 52 12.08 -9.78 -23.16
C GLU A 52 11.92 -10.20 -21.69
N LEU A 53 10.67 -10.32 -21.28
CA LEU A 53 10.28 -10.69 -19.93
C LEU A 53 9.85 -12.15 -19.92
N GLU A 54 10.32 -12.88 -18.92
CA GLU A 54 9.92 -14.25 -18.65
C GLU A 54 9.31 -14.38 -17.25
N VAL A 55 8.66 -15.51 -16.99
CA VAL A 55 8.20 -15.87 -15.66
C VAL A 55 9.40 -15.98 -14.72
N GLY A 56 9.27 -15.47 -13.50
CA GLY A 56 10.34 -15.39 -12.51
C GLY A 56 11.12 -14.07 -12.53
N TYR A 57 10.94 -13.24 -13.56
CA TYR A 57 11.63 -11.95 -13.67
C TYR A 57 11.06 -10.94 -12.67
N TRP A 58 11.96 -10.08 -12.19
CA TRP A 58 11.61 -8.90 -11.41
C TRP A 58 12.03 -7.66 -12.16
N ILE A 59 11.19 -6.63 -12.10
CA ILE A 59 11.45 -5.30 -12.63
C ILE A 59 11.42 -4.32 -11.47
N LYS A 60 12.45 -3.48 -11.38
CA LYS A 60 12.61 -2.47 -10.32
C LYS A 60 12.89 -1.09 -10.91
N THR A 61 12.16 -0.08 -10.45
CA THR A 61 12.37 1.33 -10.76
C THR A 61 12.93 2.07 -9.54
N GLY A 62 13.93 2.92 -9.76
CA GLY A 62 14.51 3.78 -8.72
C GLY A 62 13.71 5.06 -8.50
N ARG A 63 14.31 6.05 -7.82
CA ARG A 63 13.65 7.31 -7.44
C ARG A 63 13.16 8.14 -8.62
N ASN A 64 13.89 8.08 -9.73
CA ASN A 64 13.53 8.74 -10.99
C ASN A 64 13.12 7.73 -12.09
N GLY A 65 12.90 6.47 -11.71
CA GLY A 65 12.67 5.37 -12.64
C GLY A 65 11.20 5.27 -13.09
N TRP A 66 11.00 4.94 -14.34
CA TRP A 66 9.68 4.66 -14.92
C TRP A 66 9.82 3.56 -15.97
N ALA A 67 8.90 2.60 -15.99
CA ALA A 67 8.93 1.51 -16.96
C ALA A 67 7.53 1.15 -17.44
N ARG A 68 7.40 0.88 -18.74
CA ARG A 68 6.20 0.28 -19.32
C ARG A 68 6.51 -1.13 -19.81
N LEU A 69 5.70 -2.07 -19.36
CA LEU A 69 5.72 -3.45 -19.77
C LEU A 69 4.54 -3.66 -20.74
N SER A 70 4.85 -4.23 -21.91
CA SER A 70 3.85 -4.69 -22.87
C SER A 70 3.85 -6.20 -22.86
N LEU A 71 2.73 -6.79 -22.43
CA LEU A 71 2.58 -8.23 -22.35
C LEU A 71 2.17 -8.82 -23.70
N SER A 72 2.46 -10.10 -23.92
CA SER A 72 2.18 -10.77 -25.20
C SER A 72 0.70 -10.96 -25.51
N ASP A 73 -0.19 -10.77 -24.53
CA ASP A 73 -1.65 -10.76 -24.70
C ASP A 73 -2.23 -9.37 -25.04
N GLY A 74 -1.38 -8.35 -25.18
CA GLY A 74 -1.77 -6.96 -25.41
C GLY A 74 -2.01 -6.12 -24.15
N SER A 75 -1.99 -6.74 -22.96
CA SER A 75 -2.12 -6.00 -21.70
C SER A 75 -0.87 -5.14 -21.43
N THR A 76 -1.03 -4.06 -20.67
CA THR A 76 0.09 -3.17 -20.34
C THR A 76 0.16 -2.87 -18.84
N PHE A 77 1.38 -2.81 -18.33
CA PHE A 77 1.68 -2.45 -16.94
C PHE A 77 2.65 -1.27 -16.96
N THR A 78 2.28 -0.16 -16.33
CA THR A 78 3.16 1.00 -16.16
C THR A 78 3.58 1.08 -14.70
N LEU A 79 4.89 1.05 -14.44
CA LEU A 79 5.50 1.14 -13.13
C LEU A 79 6.05 2.56 -12.95
N ALA A 80 5.59 3.25 -11.90
CA ALA A 80 6.13 4.55 -11.49
C ALA A 80 7.44 4.36 -10.70
N ASN A 81 8.01 5.44 -10.15
CA ASN A 81 9.22 5.38 -9.33
C ASN A 81 9.06 4.53 -8.06
N ASN A 82 10.19 4.02 -7.56
CA ASN A 82 10.30 3.19 -6.36
C ASN A 82 9.38 1.96 -6.38
N THR A 83 9.30 1.29 -7.53
CA THR A 83 8.41 0.15 -7.75
C THR A 83 9.21 -1.12 -7.94
N GLU A 84 8.76 -2.22 -7.35
CA GLU A 84 9.35 -3.55 -7.52
C GLU A 84 8.25 -4.58 -7.80
N LEU A 85 8.25 -5.12 -9.01
CA LEU A 85 7.24 -6.04 -9.53
C LEU A 85 7.89 -7.36 -9.96
N LYS A 86 7.41 -8.48 -9.42
CA LYS A 86 7.75 -9.84 -9.88
C LYS A 86 6.65 -10.40 -10.78
N ILE A 87 7.04 -11.08 -11.84
CA ILE A 87 6.13 -11.89 -12.67
C ILE A 87 6.19 -13.33 -12.15
N ASP A 88 5.17 -13.77 -11.43
CA ASP A 88 5.14 -15.11 -10.82
C ASP A 88 4.62 -16.19 -11.76
N SER A 89 3.63 -15.84 -12.57
CA SER A 89 3.10 -16.72 -13.61
C SER A 89 2.45 -15.89 -14.69
N PHE A 90 2.46 -16.44 -15.89
CA PHE A 90 1.79 -15.86 -17.04
C PHE A 90 1.46 -16.97 -18.02
N LEU A 91 0.21 -17.03 -18.45
CA LEU A 91 -0.28 -18.02 -19.38
C LEU A 91 -1.29 -17.38 -20.30
N VAL A 92 -1.10 -17.58 -21.60
CA VAL A 92 -2.02 -17.14 -22.64
C VAL A 92 -2.33 -18.34 -23.53
N SER A 93 -3.61 -18.61 -23.70
CA SER A 93 -4.13 -19.66 -24.57
C SER A 93 -5.37 -19.14 -25.32
N LYS A 94 -5.91 -19.91 -26.27
CA LYS A 94 -7.14 -19.51 -26.97
C LYS A 94 -8.33 -19.31 -26.03
N GLU A 95 -8.43 -20.11 -24.98
CA GLU A 95 -9.60 -20.15 -24.07
C GLU A 95 -9.42 -19.27 -22.82
N LYS A 96 -8.17 -19.10 -22.37
CA LYS A 96 -7.87 -18.46 -21.09
C LYS A 96 -6.58 -17.67 -21.14
N LYS A 97 -6.59 -16.56 -20.41
CA LYS A 97 -5.38 -15.88 -19.96
C LYS A 97 -5.36 -15.70 -18.46
N SER A 98 -4.18 -15.89 -17.88
CA SER A 98 -3.96 -15.71 -16.45
C SER A 98 -2.56 -15.20 -16.18
N GLY A 99 -2.43 -14.37 -15.15
CA GLY A 99 -1.15 -13.87 -14.70
C GLY A 99 -1.18 -13.58 -13.21
N ILE A 100 -0.06 -13.84 -12.53
CA ILE A 100 0.16 -13.45 -11.14
C ILE A 100 1.37 -12.53 -11.13
N PHE A 101 1.18 -11.33 -10.61
CA PHE A 101 2.23 -10.31 -10.48
C PHE A 101 2.32 -9.90 -9.02
N ASN A 102 3.51 -9.95 -8.42
CA ASN A 102 3.71 -9.46 -7.05
C ASN A 102 4.33 -8.08 -7.05
N LEU A 103 3.55 -7.09 -6.62
CA LEU A 103 3.99 -5.74 -6.32
C LEU A 103 4.46 -5.70 -4.86
N SER A 104 5.77 -5.75 -4.65
CA SER A 104 6.32 -5.69 -3.28
C SER A 104 6.13 -4.29 -2.68
N GLN A 105 6.35 -3.27 -3.50
CA GLN A 105 6.17 -1.86 -3.16
C GLN A 105 6.06 -1.02 -4.43
N GLY A 106 5.56 0.20 -4.29
CA GLY A 106 5.51 1.20 -5.35
C GLY A 106 4.14 1.33 -5.97
N LYS A 107 4.10 1.81 -7.22
CA LYS A 107 2.86 2.27 -7.87
C LYS A 107 2.78 1.74 -9.29
N ILE A 108 1.66 1.12 -9.62
CA ILE A 108 1.41 0.60 -10.97
C ILE A 108 0.06 1.05 -11.50
N ARG A 109 -0.03 1.13 -12.83
CA ARG A 109 -1.28 1.09 -13.59
C ARG A 109 -1.27 -0.15 -14.45
N ALA A 110 -2.31 -0.96 -14.32
CA ALA A 110 -2.48 -2.18 -15.12
C ALA A 110 -3.74 -2.03 -15.98
N THR A 111 -3.55 -2.10 -17.30
CA THR A 111 -4.63 -2.13 -18.29
C THR A 111 -4.67 -3.54 -18.87
N VAL A 112 -5.65 -4.34 -18.45
CA VAL A 112 -5.81 -5.72 -18.89
C VAL A 112 -6.80 -5.79 -20.03
N THR A 113 -6.35 -6.20 -21.22
CA THR A 113 -7.21 -6.33 -22.39
C THR A 113 -8.35 -7.33 -22.13
N LYS A 114 -9.55 -7.10 -22.64
CA LYS A 114 -10.59 -8.15 -22.70
C LYS A 114 -10.71 -8.69 -24.12
N LEU A 115 -10.78 -10.02 -24.25
CA LEU A 115 -11.15 -10.66 -25.51
C LEU A 115 -12.42 -11.48 -25.28
N THR A 116 -13.43 -11.26 -26.12
CA THR A 116 -14.72 -11.95 -26.04
C THR A 116 -14.51 -13.47 -26.13
N GLY A 117 -15.14 -14.23 -25.23
CA GLY A 117 -15.02 -15.69 -25.18
C GLY A 117 -13.77 -16.22 -24.46
N GLN A 118 -12.87 -15.35 -23.99
CA GLN A 118 -11.66 -15.75 -23.26
C GLN A 118 -11.81 -15.47 -21.76
N GLN A 119 -11.56 -16.47 -20.91
CA GLN A 119 -11.50 -16.27 -19.46
C GLN A 119 -10.27 -15.44 -19.08
N THR A 120 -10.45 -14.37 -18.30
CA THR A 120 -9.37 -13.52 -17.80
C THR A 120 -9.23 -13.69 -16.29
N ASN A 121 -8.05 -14.11 -15.84
CA ASN A 121 -7.76 -14.30 -14.42
C ASN A 121 -6.39 -13.71 -14.06
N TYR A 122 -6.31 -12.38 -14.02
CA TYR A 122 -5.11 -11.68 -13.60
C TYR A 122 -5.20 -11.37 -12.11
N ARG A 123 -4.07 -11.49 -11.41
CA ARG A 123 -3.96 -11.09 -10.01
C ARG A 123 -2.72 -10.24 -9.83
N VAL A 124 -2.89 -9.06 -9.24
CA VAL A 124 -1.77 -8.31 -8.67
C VAL A 124 -1.82 -8.50 -7.16
N LYS A 125 -0.73 -8.98 -6.59
CA LYS A 125 -0.59 -9.23 -5.16
C LYS A 125 0.39 -8.25 -4.55
N SER A 126 0.13 -7.82 -3.34
CA SER A 126 1.13 -7.24 -2.45
C SER A 126 1.33 -8.17 -1.25
N PRO A 127 2.19 -7.82 -0.28
CA PRO A 127 2.32 -8.60 0.94
C PRO A 127 1.01 -8.76 1.73
N THR A 128 0.05 -7.85 1.54
CA THR A 128 -1.16 -7.75 2.38
C THR A 128 -2.46 -7.68 1.58
N ALA A 129 -2.43 -7.79 0.24
CA ALA A 129 -3.63 -7.69 -0.59
C ALA A 129 -3.52 -8.46 -1.91
N VAL A 130 -4.68 -8.79 -2.47
CA VAL A 130 -4.82 -9.34 -3.82
C VAL A 130 -5.91 -8.60 -4.58
N ALA A 131 -5.55 -8.02 -5.72
CA ALA A 131 -6.47 -7.49 -6.72
C ALA A 131 -6.70 -8.53 -7.83
N GLY A 132 -7.88 -9.14 -7.84
CA GLY A 132 -8.36 -10.05 -8.88
C GLY A 132 -9.05 -9.30 -10.02
N ILE A 133 -8.46 -9.35 -11.21
CA ILE A 133 -8.82 -8.49 -12.35
C ILE A 133 -9.58 -9.31 -13.40
N LYS A 134 -10.81 -8.89 -13.70
CA LYS A 134 -11.68 -9.50 -14.72
C LYS A 134 -11.72 -8.66 -16.02
N GLY A 135 -10.57 -8.06 -16.35
CA GLY A 135 -10.30 -7.26 -17.56
C GLY A 135 -10.48 -5.75 -17.39
N THR A 136 -9.90 -5.21 -16.33
CA THR A 136 -10.10 -3.83 -15.89
C THR A 136 -8.85 -3.01 -16.05
N GLU A 137 -9.03 -1.71 -16.17
CA GLU A 137 -7.98 -0.76 -15.88
C GLU A 137 -8.08 -0.30 -14.43
N PHE A 138 -7.01 -0.49 -13.67
CA PHE A 138 -6.91 0.01 -12.31
C PHE A 138 -5.49 0.46 -11.99
N MET A 139 -5.39 1.25 -10.94
CA MET A 139 -4.13 1.70 -10.37
C MET A 139 -3.99 1.14 -8.95
N MET A 140 -2.79 0.70 -8.61
CA MET A 140 -2.48 0.12 -7.30
C MET A 140 -1.19 0.72 -6.77
N MET A 141 -1.25 1.24 -5.55
CA MET A 141 -0.09 1.62 -4.76
C MET A 141 0.04 0.66 -3.58
N SER A 142 1.25 0.15 -3.34
CA SER A 142 1.63 -0.63 -2.16
C SER A 142 2.76 0.11 -1.44
N GLN A 143 2.54 0.50 -0.19
CA GLN A 143 3.53 1.19 0.63
C GLN A 143 3.40 0.75 2.08
N GLY A 144 4.52 0.30 2.68
CA GLY A 144 4.48 -0.31 4.01
C GLY A 144 3.55 -1.53 4.01
N TYR A 145 2.56 -1.50 4.90
CA TYR A 145 1.52 -2.53 4.97
C TYR A 145 0.24 -2.15 4.22
N ALA A 146 0.13 -0.91 3.76
CA ALA A 146 -1.06 -0.35 3.17
C ALA A 146 -1.08 -0.50 1.64
N ASN A 147 -2.28 -0.74 1.11
CA ASN A 147 -2.55 -0.74 -0.32
C ASN A 147 -3.69 0.20 -0.64
N VAL A 148 -3.56 0.91 -1.75
CA VAL A 148 -4.58 1.79 -2.30
C VAL A 148 -4.87 1.37 -3.73
N PHE A 149 -6.15 1.21 -4.05
CA PHE A 149 -6.64 0.82 -5.36
C PHE A 149 -7.61 1.88 -5.89
N PHE A 150 -7.36 2.39 -7.09
CA PHE A 150 -8.30 3.23 -7.83
C PHE A 150 -8.83 2.49 -9.05
N GLY A 151 -10.15 2.46 -9.21
CA GLY A 151 -10.79 1.89 -10.39
C GLY A 151 -10.95 2.92 -11.51
N ASN A 152 -10.54 2.53 -12.73
CA ASN A 152 -10.65 3.39 -13.92
C ASN A 152 -11.68 2.85 -14.91
N GLU A 153 -11.67 1.55 -15.22
CA GLU A 153 -12.64 0.96 -16.15
C GLU A 153 -12.97 -0.48 -15.79
N GLY A 154 -14.24 -0.84 -15.80
CA GLY A 154 -14.72 -2.19 -15.47
C GLY A 154 -14.75 -2.46 -13.96
N SER A 155 -14.56 -3.72 -13.57
CA SER A 155 -14.48 -4.13 -12.17
C SER A 155 -13.31 -5.08 -11.85
N ALA A 156 -12.76 -4.91 -10.66
CA ALA A 156 -11.86 -5.85 -10.00
C ALA A 156 -12.43 -6.27 -8.63
N GLU A 157 -11.89 -7.34 -8.06
CA GLU A 157 -12.19 -7.78 -6.69
C GLU A 157 -10.93 -7.61 -5.84
N ILE A 158 -11.03 -6.87 -4.74
CA ILE A 158 -9.92 -6.64 -3.82
C ILE A 158 -10.14 -7.50 -2.59
N SER A 159 -9.10 -8.19 -2.13
CA SER A 159 -9.13 -9.04 -0.93
C SER A 159 -7.86 -8.83 -0.11
N GLY A 160 -7.96 -9.06 1.19
CA GLY A 160 -6.82 -9.23 2.10
C GLY A 160 -6.48 -10.70 2.26
N ASP A 161 -6.08 -11.09 3.47
CA ASP A 161 -5.83 -12.49 3.85
C ASP A 161 -7.13 -13.24 4.15
N SER A 162 -8.21 -12.52 4.47
CA SER A 162 -9.56 -13.08 4.62
C SER A 162 -10.17 -13.46 3.28
N GLU A 163 -11.11 -14.42 3.27
CA GLU A 163 -11.87 -14.79 2.06
C GLU A 163 -12.82 -13.69 1.56
N THR A 164 -13.12 -12.69 2.39
CA THR A 164 -14.02 -11.57 2.02
C THR A 164 -13.33 -10.61 1.05
N SER A 165 -13.97 -10.37 -0.10
CA SER A 165 -13.56 -9.36 -1.09
C SER A 165 -14.49 -8.15 -1.14
N LYS A 166 -13.99 -7.06 -1.71
CA LYS A 166 -14.74 -5.84 -2.04
C LYS A 166 -14.57 -5.52 -3.53
N PRO A 167 -15.66 -5.12 -4.22
CA PRO A 167 -15.57 -4.76 -5.62
C PRO A 167 -14.87 -3.42 -5.78
N LEU A 168 -13.98 -3.29 -6.76
CA LEU A 168 -13.42 -2.03 -7.21
C LEU A 168 -14.04 -1.69 -8.56
N SER A 169 -14.84 -0.64 -8.63
CA SER A 169 -15.47 -0.15 -9.87
C SER A 169 -14.87 1.18 -10.31
N SER A 170 -15.23 1.64 -11.52
CA SER A 170 -14.86 2.98 -12.00
C SER A 170 -15.13 4.06 -10.96
N ASP A 171 -14.20 4.99 -10.82
CA ASP A 171 -14.30 6.17 -9.96
C ASP A 171 -14.57 5.84 -8.49
N THR A 172 -14.04 4.70 -8.06
CA THR A 172 -13.99 4.34 -6.64
C THR A 172 -12.57 4.12 -6.17
N ILE A 173 -12.37 4.32 -4.87
CA ILE A 173 -11.19 3.92 -4.13
C ILE A 173 -11.56 2.77 -3.19
N VAL A 174 -10.70 1.76 -3.16
CA VAL A 174 -10.70 0.71 -2.13
C VAL A 174 -9.30 0.67 -1.52
N GLN A 175 -9.23 0.45 -0.21
CA GLN A 175 -7.97 0.41 0.51
C GLN A 175 -7.94 -0.80 1.44
N ASN A 176 -6.74 -1.25 1.80
CA ASN A 176 -6.58 -2.14 2.93
C ASN A 176 -5.20 -1.97 3.56
N THR A 177 -5.01 -2.57 4.74
CA THR A 177 -3.69 -2.69 5.35
C THR A 177 -3.59 -3.97 6.16
N ARG A 178 -2.37 -4.49 6.34
CA ARG A 178 -2.05 -5.62 7.24
C ARG A 178 -2.86 -6.91 6.99
N GLY A 179 -3.26 -7.17 5.75
CA GLY A 179 -4.02 -8.37 5.38
C GLY A 179 -5.49 -8.30 5.78
N ILE A 180 -5.95 -7.21 6.39
CA ILE A 180 -7.33 -7.05 6.82
C ILE A 180 -8.23 -6.90 5.58
N THR A 181 -9.50 -7.29 5.73
CA THR A 181 -10.54 -7.11 4.72
C THR A 181 -10.54 -5.66 4.19
N PRO A 182 -10.64 -5.45 2.86
CA PRO A 182 -10.63 -4.11 2.30
C PRO A 182 -11.83 -3.26 2.73
N THR A 183 -11.65 -1.94 2.68
CA THR A 183 -12.70 -0.96 2.93
C THR A 183 -13.85 -1.10 1.93
N ASP A 184 -15.04 -0.66 2.32
CA ASP A 184 -16.10 -0.45 1.32
C ASP A 184 -15.64 0.54 0.24
N PRO A 185 -16.12 0.39 -1.01
CA PRO A 185 -15.76 1.29 -2.09
C PRO A 185 -16.28 2.70 -1.79
N VAL A 186 -15.39 3.69 -1.85
CA VAL A 186 -15.75 5.09 -1.71
C VAL A 186 -15.64 5.78 -3.06
N LYS A 187 -16.64 6.58 -3.41
CA LYS A 187 -16.67 7.31 -4.67
C LYS A 187 -15.60 8.41 -4.68
N VAL A 188 -14.95 8.58 -5.83
CA VAL A 188 -13.97 9.64 -6.09
C VAL A 188 -14.67 10.78 -6.82
N ASP A 189 -15.29 11.68 -6.05
CA ASP A 189 -15.98 12.84 -6.62
C ASP A 189 -15.01 13.93 -7.06
N GLU A 190 -15.38 14.70 -8.08
CA GLU A 190 -14.62 15.85 -8.56
C GLU A 190 -14.36 16.87 -7.44
N ASN A 191 -13.26 17.61 -7.56
CA ASN A 191 -12.83 18.64 -6.59
C ASN A 191 -12.56 18.12 -5.17
N THR A 192 -12.41 16.81 -4.98
CA THR A 192 -11.99 16.21 -3.70
C THR A 192 -10.49 15.92 -3.67
N PRO A 193 -9.88 15.78 -2.47
CA PRO A 193 -8.50 15.31 -2.34
C PRO A 193 -8.27 13.95 -3.01
N LEU A 194 -9.26 13.05 -3.00
CA LEU A 194 -9.17 11.77 -3.71
C LEU A 194 -9.10 11.93 -5.22
N HIS A 195 -9.87 12.87 -5.79
CA HIS A 195 -9.78 13.16 -7.22
C HIS A 195 -8.39 13.71 -7.59
N THR A 196 -7.83 14.60 -6.78
CA THR A 196 -6.44 15.08 -6.96
C THR A 196 -5.43 13.93 -6.86
N ALA A 197 -5.60 13.02 -5.90
CA ALA A 197 -4.77 11.83 -5.75
C ALA A 197 -4.87 10.91 -6.98
N LYS A 198 -6.09 10.61 -7.44
CA LYS A 198 -6.34 9.80 -8.63
C LYS A 198 -5.69 10.42 -9.87
N LYS A 199 -5.85 11.73 -10.08
CA LYS A 199 -5.21 12.46 -11.20
C LYS A 199 -3.68 12.41 -11.14
N SER A 200 -3.12 12.65 -9.96
CA SER A 200 -1.68 12.53 -9.74
C SER A 200 -1.17 11.12 -10.05
N PHE A 201 -1.93 10.08 -9.68
CA PHE A 201 -1.63 8.70 -10.03
C PHE A 201 -1.69 8.46 -11.55
N GLU A 202 -2.75 8.91 -12.22
CA GLU A 202 -2.94 8.78 -13.66
C GLU A 202 -1.75 9.38 -14.45
N GLU A 203 -1.24 10.52 -14.00
CA GLU A 203 -0.12 11.22 -14.64
C GLU A 203 1.21 10.48 -14.47
N ILE A 204 1.57 10.07 -13.25
CA ILE A 204 2.85 9.37 -13.00
C ILE A 204 2.90 7.98 -13.65
N THR A 205 1.73 7.44 -14.03
CA THR A 205 1.58 6.17 -14.74
C THR A 205 1.04 6.33 -16.17
N ALA A 206 1.13 7.53 -16.73
CA ALA A 206 0.68 7.84 -18.08
C ALA A 206 1.54 7.12 -19.15
N ALA A 207 1.27 7.38 -20.44
CA ALA A 207 2.01 6.80 -21.56
C ALA A 207 3.46 7.26 -21.73
N LYS A 208 3.82 8.32 -21.00
CA LYS A 208 5.15 8.91 -20.94
C LYS A 208 5.50 9.08 -19.46
N PRO A 209 6.80 9.03 -19.09
CA PRO A 209 7.22 9.36 -17.74
C PRO A 209 6.83 10.81 -17.40
N PRO A 210 6.54 11.12 -16.12
CA PRO A 210 6.31 12.48 -15.69
C PRO A 210 7.61 13.31 -15.73
N GLU A 211 7.49 14.63 -15.83
CA GLU A 211 8.65 15.54 -15.84
C GLU A 211 9.34 15.62 -14.47
N ASP A 212 8.55 15.57 -13.40
CA ASP A 212 8.99 15.52 -12.02
C ASP A 212 8.28 14.38 -11.25
N TRP A 213 8.76 14.11 -10.04
CA TRP A 213 8.23 13.06 -9.17
C TRP A 213 7.52 13.60 -7.93
N GLU A 214 7.28 14.90 -7.85
CA GLU A 214 6.67 15.56 -6.69
C GLU A 214 5.27 15.00 -6.42
N LYS A 215 4.46 14.87 -7.48
CA LYS A 215 3.13 14.27 -7.41
C LYS A 215 3.15 12.83 -6.88
N SER A 216 4.15 12.03 -7.29
CA SER A 216 4.32 10.66 -6.78
C SER A 216 4.71 10.63 -5.30
N GLY A 217 5.54 11.58 -4.86
CA GLY A 217 5.97 11.73 -3.47
C GLY A 217 4.84 12.21 -2.55
N ASN A 218 3.99 13.11 -3.03
CA ASN A 218 2.89 13.68 -2.26
C ASN A 218 1.67 12.75 -2.14
N LEU A 219 1.52 11.79 -3.06
CA LEU A 219 0.35 10.92 -3.16
C LEU A 219 -0.03 10.20 -1.85
N PRO A 220 0.89 9.53 -1.12
CA PRO A 220 0.55 8.88 0.13
C PRO A 220 0.04 9.84 1.20
N GLY A 221 0.60 11.06 1.25
CA GLY A 221 0.19 12.10 2.19
C GLY A 221 -1.22 12.65 1.92
N ILE A 222 -1.58 12.84 0.65
CA ILE A 222 -2.94 13.28 0.25
C ILE A 222 -3.98 12.25 0.71
N ILE A 223 -3.72 10.98 0.43
CA ILE A 223 -4.66 9.90 0.75
C ILE A 223 -4.73 9.66 2.27
N ALA A 224 -3.59 9.70 2.97
CA ALA A 224 -3.57 9.55 4.42
C ALA A 224 -4.33 10.68 5.13
N ARG A 225 -4.17 11.95 4.71
CA ARG A 225 -4.97 13.08 5.23
C ARG A 225 -6.46 12.91 4.94
N TRP A 226 -6.80 12.43 3.74
CA TRP A 226 -8.20 12.12 3.41
C TRP A 226 -8.76 11.03 4.32
N ASN A 227 -8.01 9.96 4.59
CA ASN A 227 -8.41 8.88 5.49
C ASN A 227 -8.66 9.39 6.92
N ILE A 228 -7.84 10.33 7.42
CA ILE A 228 -8.07 10.95 8.74
C ILE A 228 -9.41 11.71 8.75
N ASN A 229 -9.64 12.58 7.77
CA ASN A 229 -10.90 13.32 7.68
C ASN A 229 -12.12 12.39 7.52
N TYR A 230 -11.98 11.34 6.72
CA TYR A 230 -13.03 10.35 6.53
C TYR A 230 -13.28 9.53 7.81
N GLY A 231 -12.22 9.24 8.58
CA GLY A 231 -12.31 8.60 9.88
C GLY A 231 -13.11 9.42 10.89
N HIS A 232 -12.99 10.75 10.91
CA HIS A 232 -13.85 11.60 11.73
C HIS A 232 -15.32 11.45 11.36
N TYR A 233 -15.64 11.51 10.07
CA TYR A 233 -17.02 11.29 9.59
C TYR A 233 -17.56 9.91 9.99
N LEU A 234 -16.75 8.85 9.89
CA LEU A 234 -17.13 7.51 10.32
C LEU A 234 -17.39 7.47 11.83
N ALA A 235 -16.52 8.05 12.65
CA ALA A 235 -16.71 8.12 14.10
C ALA A 235 -17.97 8.91 14.48
N ASP A 236 -18.21 10.06 13.86
CA ASP A 236 -19.40 10.90 14.09
C ASP A 236 -20.70 10.18 13.73
N THR A 237 -20.64 9.24 12.78
CA THR A 237 -21.77 8.40 12.37
C THR A 237 -21.88 7.07 13.13
N GLY A 238 -21.05 6.87 14.16
CA GLY A 238 -21.07 5.68 15.02
C GLY A 238 -20.30 4.46 14.46
N LYS A 239 -19.57 4.62 13.36
CA LYS A 239 -18.77 3.58 12.69
C LYS A 239 -17.33 3.58 13.23
N TYR A 240 -17.20 3.28 14.52
CA TYR A 240 -15.94 3.44 15.25
C TYR A 240 -14.82 2.49 14.77
N GLU A 241 -15.16 1.23 14.46
CA GLU A 241 -14.18 0.25 13.99
C GLU A 241 -13.66 0.63 12.59
N GLU A 242 -14.54 1.08 11.70
CA GLU A 242 -14.16 1.58 10.39
C GLU A 242 -13.32 2.86 10.49
N ALA A 243 -13.65 3.76 11.42
CA ALA A 243 -12.84 4.95 11.70
C ALA A 243 -11.42 4.57 12.14
N LEU A 244 -11.30 3.69 13.14
CA LEU A 244 -10.00 3.16 13.59
C LEU A 244 -9.22 2.50 12.45
N TYR A 245 -9.91 1.80 11.56
CA TYR A 245 -9.29 1.14 10.42
C TYR A 245 -8.73 2.14 9.41
N VAL A 246 -9.48 3.18 9.02
CA VAL A 246 -8.94 4.18 8.07
C VAL A 246 -7.82 5.02 8.68
N PHE A 247 -7.84 5.29 9.99
CA PHE A 247 -6.67 5.87 10.67
C PHE A 247 -5.45 4.94 10.64
N GLN A 248 -5.66 3.63 10.79
CA GLN A 248 -4.57 2.64 10.67
C GLN A 248 -4.00 2.60 9.25
N ILE A 249 -4.85 2.70 8.23
CA ILE A 249 -4.40 2.83 6.84
C ILE A 249 -3.55 4.10 6.68
N ALA A 250 -3.98 5.24 7.24
CA ALA A 250 -3.19 6.47 7.21
C ALA A 250 -1.80 6.31 7.85
N LEU A 251 -1.71 5.63 9.01
CA LEU A 251 -0.45 5.34 9.70
C LEU A 251 0.50 4.46 8.88
N ASP A 252 -0.03 3.44 8.20
CA ASP A 252 0.77 2.48 7.43
C ASP A 252 1.15 3.00 6.03
N LEU A 253 0.42 4.00 5.51
CA LEU A 253 0.55 4.47 4.14
C LEU A 253 1.63 5.53 3.93
N THR A 254 1.93 6.36 4.93
CA THR A 254 2.89 7.47 4.82
C THR A 254 3.96 7.39 5.88
N ASP A 255 5.11 8.03 5.67
CA ASP A 255 6.16 8.21 6.69
C ASP A 255 6.19 9.62 7.27
N ASN A 256 5.22 10.46 6.91
CA ASN A 256 5.11 11.82 7.41
C ASN A 256 4.66 11.82 8.88
N GLY A 257 5.55 12.20 9.80
CA GLY A 257 5.29 12.20 11.24
C GLY A 257 4.19 13.16 11.71
N ASP A 258 3.89 14.23 10.96
CA ASP A 258 2.77 15.12 11.25
C ASP A 258 1.44 14.37 11.07
N ILE A 259 1.29 13.71 9.92
CA ILE A 259 0.10 12.90 9.59
C ILE A 259 -0.01 11.69 10.53
N LYS A 260 1.10 11.03 10.86
CA LYS A 260 1.09 9.91 11.81
C LYS A 260 0.70 10.38 13.22
N GLY A 261 1.21 11.52 13.66
CA GLY A 261 0.85 12.14 14.93
C GLY A 261 -0.66 12.40 15.01
N ASP A 262 -1.24 12.99 13.96
CA ASP A 262 -2.69 13.20 13.87
C ASP A 262 -3.46 11.88 13.95
N ALA A 263 -3.12 10.89 13.12
CA ALA A 263 -3.81 9.60 13.12
C ALA A 263 -3.74 8.88 14.49
N ARG A 264 -2.63 9.00 15.23
CA ARG A 264 -2.52 8.47 16.60
C ARG A 264 -3.45 9.19 17.57
N LEU A 265 -3.49 10.53 17.53
CA LEU A 265 -4.38 11.31 18.39
C LEU A 265 -5.85 10.94 18.15
N GLU A 266 -6.24 10.80 16.88
CA GLU A 266 -7.62 10.51 16.51
C GLU A 266 -8.03 9.08 16.89
N ARG A 267 -7.14 8.09 16.72
CA ARG A 267 -7.37 6.74 17.25
C ARG A 267 -7.55 6.76 18.77
N GLY A 268 -6.66 7.45 19.49
CA GLY A 268 -6.77 7.59 20.94
C GLY A 268 -8.09 8.25 21.37
N SER A 269 -8.54 9.26 20.60
CA SER A 269 -9.81 9.95 20.82
C SER A 269 -11.00 9.02 20.66
N VAL A 270 -11.01 8.17 19.62
CA VAL A 270 -12.08 7.19 19.40
C VAL A 270 -12.15 6.15 20.53
N TYR A 271 -10.99 5.61 20.94
CA TYR A 271 -10.94 4.66 22.05
C TYR A 271 -11.43 5.26 23.36
N ALA A 272 -11.00 6.48 23.69
CA ALA A 272 -11.36 7.15 24.94
C ALA A 272 -12.84 7.55 24.96
N SER A 273 -13.31 8.19 23.89
CA SER A 273 -14.61 8.89 23.89
C SER A 273 -15.78 7.98 23.55
N PHE A 274 -15.58 7.00 22.65
CA PHE A 274 -16.67 6.20 22.11
C PHE A 274 -16.62 4.75 22.56
N LEU A 275 -15.45 4.12 22.50
CA LEU A 275 -15.29 2.71 22.85
C LEU A 275 -15.05 2.46 24.35
N ARG A 276 -14.83 3.52 25.13
CA ARG A 276 -14.55 3.46 26.58
C ARG A 276 -13.41 2.48 26.90
N ASN A 277 -12.37 2.51 26.08
CA ASN A 277 -11.18 1.68 26.21
C ASN A 277 -9.97 2.56 26.57
N PRO A 278 -9.83 2.95 27.86
CA PRO A 278 -8.79 3.88 28.28
C PRO A 278 -7.39 3.30 28.10
N GLU A 279 -7.20 1.98 28.17
CA GLU A 279 -5.93 1.31 27.93
C GLU A 279 -5.45 1.48 26.48
N ALA A 280 -6.34 1.23 25.52
CA ALA A 280 -6.03 1.41 24.10
C ALA A 280 -5.78 2.89 23.77
N ALA A 281 -6.60 3.79 24.32
CA ALA A 281 -6.40 5.22 24.15
C ALA A 281 -5.06 5.70 24.72
N LEU A 282 -4.71 5.25 25.93
CA LEU A 282 -3.42 5.55 26.55
C LEU A 282 -2.25 5.04 25.69
N ALA A 283 -2.36 3.83 25.14
CA ALA A 283 -1.33 3.29 24.26
C ALA A 283 -1.11 4.16 23.02
N GLU A 284 -2.16 4.63 22.35
CA GLU A 284 -2.04 5.51 21.17
C GLU A 284 -1.37 6.85 21.52
N TYR A 285 -1.72 7.46 22.66
CA TYR A 285 -1.10 8.71 23.08
C TYR A 285 0.37 8.52 23.50
N LEU A 286 0.70 7.43 24.18
CA LEU A 286 2.10 7.12 24.51
C LEU A 286 2.94 6.88 23.25
N LEU A 287 2.41 6.13 22.26
CA LEU A 287 3.07 5.96 20.97
C LEU A 287 3.29 7.31 20.26
N MET A 288 2.32 8.23 20.35
CA MET A 288 2.50 9.58 19.82
C MET A 288 3.68 10.31 20.51
N LEU A 289 3.77 10.24 21.84
CA LEU A 289 4.83 10.89 22.61
C LEU A 289 6.22 10.27 22.39
N GLU A 290 6.28 8.98 22.09
CA GLU A 290 7.52 8.21 21.91
C GLU A 290 8.04 8.28 20.48
N GLU A 291 7.17 8.05 19.49
CA GLU A 291 7.55 7.98 18.07
C GLU A 291 7.63 9.37 17.41
N TYR A 292 6.83 10.34 17.88
CA TYR A 292 6.69 11.66 17.25
C TYR A 292 6.92 12.84 18.22
N PRO A 293 7.97 12.83 19.08
CA PRO A 293 8.14 13.82 20.15
C PRO A 293 8.38 15.25 19.66
N ALA A 294 8.83 15.45 18.42
CA ALA A 294 9.11 16.78 17.87
C ALA A 294 7.87 17.46 17.25
N TYR A 295 6.73 16.78 17.18
CA TYR A 295 5.55 17.25 16.46
C TYR A 295 4.53 17.94 17.37
N PRO A 296 3.76 18.94 16.87
CA PRO A 296 2.80 19.73 17.67
C PRO A 296 1.75 18.91 18.42
N GLN A 297 1.41 17.74 17.90
CA GLN A 297 0.46 16.79 18.48
C GLN A 297 0.90 16.32 19.89
N ARG A 298 2.19 16.47 20.23
CA ARG A 298 2.78 16.15 21.55
C ARG A 298 2.02 16.80 22.69
N GLU A 299 1.69 18.07 22.53
CA GLU A 299 0.98 18.83 23.55
C GLU A 299 -0.34 18.13 23.92
N THR A 300 -1.14 17.80 22.91
CA THR A 300 -2.43 17.12 23.08
C THR A 300 -2.23 15.74 23.69
N ALA A 301 -1.28 14.96 23.19
CA ALA A 301 -1.04 13.60 23.69
C ALA A 301 -0.60 13.59 25.16
N LEU A 302 0.25 14.54 25.56
CA LEU A 302 0.73 14.62 26.94
C LEU A 302 -0.40 14.99 27.89
N TYR A 303 -1.23 15.96 27.51
CA TYR A 303 -2.45 16.29 28.24
C TYR A 303 -3.38 15.08 28.36
N ARG A 304 -3.73 14.45 27.23
CA ARG A 304 -4.65 13.30 27.20
C ARG A 304 -4.12 12.10 27.98
N THR A 305 -2.81 11.83 27.92
CA THR A 305 -2.15 10.80 28.73
C THR A 305 -2.36 11.05 30.22
N GLY A 306 -2.13 12.29 30.69
CA GLY A 306 -2.36 12.67 32.09
C GLY A 306 -3.82 12.50 32.51
N MET A 307 -4.76 12.92 31.66
CA MET A 307 -6.20 12.78 31.91
C MET A 307 -6.63 11.32 32.03
N ILE A 308 -6.24 10.47 31.08
CA ILE A 308 -6.60 9.04 31.10
C ILE A 308 -5.99 8.35 32.32
N LEU A 309 -4.73 8.63 32.65
CA LEU A 309 -4.11 8.06 33.85
C LEU A 309 -4.86 8.47 35.13
N TYR A 310 -5.37 9.69 35.19
CA TYR A 310 -6.18 10.16 36.31
C TYR A 310 -7.52 9.41 36.38
N GLU A 311 -8.22 9.28 35.25
CA GLU A 311 -9.49 8.55 35.15
C GLU A 311 -9.35 7.06 35.51
N MET A 312 -8.22 6.45 35.17
CA MET A 312 -7.88 5.06 35.52
C MET A 312 -7.42 4.90 36.99
N GLY A 313 -7.36 5.97 37.78
CA GLY A 313 -6.95 5.93 39.19
C GLY A 313 -5.43 5.90 39.42
N PHE A 314 -4.60 6.07 38.39
CA PHE A 314 -3.14 6.14 38.52
C PHE A 314 -2.67 7.55 38.89
N ALA A 315 -3.17 8.08 40.01
CA ALA A 315 -2.99 9.46 40.45
C ALA A 315 -1.52 9.95 40.41
N LYS A 316 -0.57 9.15 40.90
CA LYS A 316 0.86 9.49 40.88
C LYS A 316 1.38 9.68 39.46
N ARG A 317 1.10 8.74 38.56
CA ARG A 317 1.53 8.80 37.15
C ARG A 317 0.84 9.93 36.39
N ALA A 318 -0.43 10.17 36.69
CA ALA A 318 -1.17 11.30 36.15
C ALA A 318 -0.51 12.63 36.54
N LYS A 319 -0.20 12.80 37.84
CA LYS A 319 0.49 13.98 38.36
C LYS A 319 1.85 14.20 37.68
N GLU A 320 2.65 13.14 37.53
CA GLU A 320 3.94 13.20 36.82
C GLU A 320 3.78 13.72 35.39
N ARG A 321 2.83 13.18 34.62
CA ARG A 321 2.59 13.60 33.23
C ARG A 321 2.00 15.01 33.11
N LEU A 322 1.11 15.38 34.02
CA LEU A 322 0.51 16.73 34.04
C LEU A 322 1.52 17.80 34.46
N LEU A 323 2.41 17.51 35.42
CA LEU A 323 3.54 18.40 35.72
C LEU A 323 4.50 18.52 34.54
N GLN A 324 4.79 17.41 33.86
CA GLN A 324 5.55 17.43 32.61
C GLN A 324 4.90 18.36 31.57
N TYR A 325 3.57 18.32 31.42
CA TYR A 325 2.85 19.25 30.54
C TYR A 325 3.09 20.70 30.92
N THR A 326 2.95 21.07 32.21
CA THR A 326 3.16 22.46 32.64
C THR A 326 4.58 22.96 32.39
N ALA A 327 5.58 22.07 32.47
CA ALA A 327 6.98 22.40 32.21
C ALA A 327 7.27 22.55 30.70
N GLU A 328 6.73 21.66 29.87
CA GLU A 328 6.97 21.67 28.41
C GLU A 328 6.09 22.71 27.68
N PHE A 329 4.88 22.96 28.15
CA PHE A 329 3.88 23.83 27.51
C PHE A 329 3.30 24.88 28.48
N PRO A 330 4.13 25.82 28.97
CA PRO A 330 3.70 26.83 29.95
C PRO A 330 2.69 27.86 29.41
N SER A 331 2.41 27.84 28.10
CA SER A 331 1.34 28.62 27.46
C SER A 331 0.44 27.73 26.60
N GLY A 332 0.37 26.45 26.95
CA GLY A 332 -0.35 25.45 26.19
C GLY A 332 -1.87 25.60 26.26
N LYS A 333 -2.56 25.14 25.21
CA LYS A 333 -4.02 25.21 25.04
C LYS A 333 -4.82 24.47 26.12
N HIS A 334 -4.19 23.55 26.86
CA HIS A 334 -4.83 22.76 27.91
C HIS A 334 -4.37 23.15 29.33
N LEU A 335 -3.53 24.18 29.48
CA LEU A 335 -2.91 24.52 30.77
C LEU A 335 -3.94 24.71 31.90
N GLY A 336 -5.02 25.45 31.67
CA GLY A 336 -6.05 25.68 32.69
C GLY A 336 -6.73 24.40 33.18
N ASN A 337 -6.97 23.43 32.28
CA ASN A 337 -7.51 22.13 32.65
C ASN A 337 -6.48 21.32 33.45
N VAL A 338 -5.22 21.34 33.02
CA VAL A 338 -4.11 20.64 33.70
C VAL A 338 -3.95 21.14 35.14
N GLU A 339 -3.91 22.46 35.35
CA GLU A 339 -3.83 23.06 36.69
C GLU A 339 -5.01 22.70 37.58
N THR A 340 -6.21 22.62 37.00
CA THR A 340 -7.41 22.22 37.74
C THR A 340 -7.31 20.79 38.24
N ILE A 341 -6.88 19.86 37.38
CA ILE A 341 -6.73 18.44 37.75
C ILE A 341 -5.59 18.24 38.74
N LEU A 342 -4.46 18.95 38.58
CA LEU A 342 -3.34 18.87 39.53
C LEU A 342 -3.75 19.25 40.97
N LYS A 343 -4.70 20.18 41.14
CA LYS A 343 -5.27 20.53 42.47
C LYS A 343 -6.17 19.45 43.04
N MET A 344 -6.78 18.62 42.19
CA MET A 344 -7.66 17.53 42.60
C MET A 344 -6.89 16.26 43.00
N ILE A 345 -5.70 16.05 42.43
CA ILE A 345 -4.83 14.93 42.79
C ILE A 345 -4.25 15.19 44.19
N LYS A 346 -4.77 14.47 45.18
CA LYS A 346 -4.23 14.47 46.55
C LYS A 346 -2.84 13.81 46.56
N ASP A 347 -1.98 14.27 47.46
CA ASP A 347 -0.63 13.73 47.68
C ASP A 347 -0.61 12.28 48.15
#